data_AF-A0A512D5U2-F1
#
_entry.id   AF-A0A512D5U2-F1
#
_cell.length_a   1.000
_cell.length_b   1.000
_cell.length_c   1.000
_cell.angle_alpha   90.00
_cell.angle_beta   90.00
_cell.angle_gamma   90.00
#
_symmetry.space_group_name_H-M   'P 1'
#
loop_
_entity.id
_entity.type
_entity.pdbx_description
1 polymer ?
#
loop_
_entity_poly.entity_id
_entity_poly.type
_entity_poly.pdbx_seq_one_letter_code
_entity_poly.pdbx_strand_id
1 'polypeptide(L)'
;MPKRTKKKWSDLTSGQQTVVLVVGCLQLSLAATAWTDLARRPAEEVNGSKAMWAAVIAVNFFGPIAYFARGRRIPPKQLSSPA
;
A
#
# COMPACT_ATOMS: atom_id res chain seq x y z
N MET A 1 -13.45 10.11 -27.46
CA MET A 1 -12.66 9.32 -26.49
C MET A 1 -13.27 9.49 -25.10
N PRO A 2 -13.72 8.43 -24.41
CA PRO A 2 -14.31 8.57 -23.07
C PRO A 2 -13.26 9.02 -22.05
N LYS A 3 -13.49 10.16 -21.40
CA LYS A 3 -12.66 10.66 -20.28
C LYS A 3 -12.84 9.71 -19.10
N ARG A 4 -11.80 8.95 -18.74
CA ARG A 4 -11.78 8.20 -17.46
C ARG A 4 -11.76 9.19 -16.30
N THR A 5 -12.87 9.32 -15.60
CA THR A 5 -12.95 9.99 -14.31
C THR A 5 -12.15 9.19 -13.28
N LYS A 6 -11.19 9.85 -12.62
CA LYS A 6 -10.43 9.24 -11.52
C LYS A 6 -11.38 9.06 -10.33
N LYS A 7 -11.44 7.85 -9.77
CA LYS A 7 -12.24 7.54 -8.58
C LYS A 7 -11.71 8.33 -7.39
N LYS A 8 -12.58 9.02 -6.67
CA LYS A 8 -12.25 9.78 -5.46
C LYS A 8 -12.46 8.89 -4.24
N TRP A 9 -11.82 9.24 -3.13
CA TRP A 9 -12.00 8.54 -1.85
C TRP A 9 -13.48 8.46 -1.42
N SER A 10 -14.23 9.54 -1.64
CA SER A 10 -15.67 9.63 -1.39
C SER A 10 -16.51 8.63 -2.20
N ASP A 11 -15.96 8.06 -3.27
CA ASP A 11 -16.64 7.10 -4.14
C ASP A 11 -16.43 5.63 -3.68
N LEU A 12 -15.68 5.43 -2.58
CA LEU A 12 -15.44 4.13 -1.96
C LEU A 12 -16.55 3.82 -0.95
N THR A 13 -17.01 2.56 -0.92
CA THR A 13 -17.92 2.10 0.13
C THR A 13 -17.22 2.11 1.49
N SER A 14 -17.97 2.20 2.59
CA SER A 14 -17.40 2.19 3.95
C SER A 14 -16.47 1.00 4.18
N GLY A 15 -16.85 -0.21 3.71
CA GLY A 15 -16.01 -1.39 3.81
C GLY A 15 -14.70 -1.28 3.01
N GLN A 16 -14.71 -0.65 1.83
CA GLN A 16 -13.49 -0.42 1.05
C GLN A 16 -12.56 0.58 1.75
N GLN A 17 -13.11 1.65 2.34
CA GLN A 17 -12.33 2.61 3.11
C GLN A 17 -11.72 1.95 4.35
N THR A 18 -12.49 1.14 5.09
CA THR A 18 -12.00 0.37 6.25
C THR A 18 -10.85 -0.55 5.87
N VAL A 19 -10.97 -1.31 4.78
CA VAL A 19 -9.89 -2.21 4.33
C VAL A 19 -8.63 -1.42 4.00
N VAL A 20 -8.74 -0.28 3.30
CA VAL A 20 -7.57 0.55 2.98
C VAL A 20 -6.92 1.07 4.26
N LEU A 21 -7.71 1.53 5.22
CA LEU A 21 -7.20 2.04 6.49
C LEU A 21 -6.50 0.94 7.30
N VAL A 22 -7.13 -0.23 7.43
CA VAL A 22 -6.58 -1.38 8.17
C VAL A 22 -5.27 -1.86 7.54
N VAL A 23 -5.24 -2.07 6.22
CA VAL A 23 -4.03 -2.51 5.52
C VAL A 23 -2.92 -1.46 5.64
N GLY A 24 -3.27 -0.17 5.50
CA GLY A 24 -2.32 0.93 5.68
C GLY A 24 -1.71 0.95 7.08
N CYS A 25 -2.53 0.82 8.12
CA CYS A 25 -2.07 0.76 9.51
C CYS A 25 -1.15 -0.46 9.74
N LEU A 26 -1.55 -1.64 9.29
CA LEU A 26 -0.73 -2.85 9.41
C LEU A 26 0.63 -2.68 8.74
N GLN A 27 0.67 -2.10 7.54
CA GLN A 27 1.90 -1.88 6.80
C GLN A 27 2.81 -0.87 7.51
N LEU A 28 2.26 0.23 8.04
CA LEU A 28 3.01 1.23 8.80
C LEU A 28 3.57 0.66 10.11
N SER A 29 2.76 -0.10 10.85
CA SER A 29 3.20 -0.77 12.07
C SER A 29 4.33 -1.76 11.78
N LEU A 30 4.20 -2.57 10.73
CA LEU A 30 5.24 -3.53 10.34
C LEU A 30 6.55 -2.83 9.93
N ALA A 31 6.46 -1.74 9.16
CA ALA A 31 7.64 -0.95 8.79
C ALA A 31 8.32 -0.33 10.03
N ALA A 32 7.55 0.23 10.95
CA ALA A 32 8.07 0.78 12.20
C ALA A 32 8.74 -0.30 13.06
N THR A 33 8.12 -1.48 13.17
CA THR A 33 8.71 -2.63 13.87
C THR A 33 10.01 -3.08 13.20
N ALA A 34 10.05 -3.18 11.87
CA ALA A 34 11.24 -3.59 11.14
C ALA A 34 12.40 -2.59 11.29
N TRP A 35 12.12 -1.28 11.23
CA TRP A 35 13.14 -0.27 11.53
C TRP A 35 13.60 -0.31 12.99
N THR A 36 12.68 -0.56 13.92
CA THR A 36 13.02 -0.68 15.35
C THR A 36 13.90 -1.91 15.59
N ASP A 37 13.59 -3.05 14.99
CA ASP A 37 14.39 -4.26 15.04
C ASP A 37 15.77 -4.04 14.44
N LEU A 38 15.85 -3.41 13.25
CA LEU A 38 17.10 -3.07 12.58
C LEU A 38 17.97 -2.09 13.41
N ALA A 39 17.35 -1.13 14.08
CA ALA A 39 18.03 -0.18 14.95
C ALA A 39 18.61 -0.88 16.19
N ARG A 40 17.83 -1.78 16.80
CA ARG A 40 18.19 -2.51 18.04
C ARG A 40 19.21 -3.63 17.81
N ARG A 41 19.19 -4.31 16.67
CA ARG A 41 20.15 -5.40 16.39
C ARG A 41 21.58 -4.87 16.26
N PRO A 42 22.59 -5.55 16.82
CA PRO A 42 23.98 -5.20 16.56
C PRO A 42 24.29 -5.33 15.06
N ALA A 43 25.12 -4.43 14.52
CA ALA A 43 25.40 -4.38 13.09
C ALA A 43 26.04 -5.66 12.55
N GLU A 44 26.66 -6.44 13.43
CA GLU A 44 27.36 -7.70 13.18
C GLU A 44 26.39 -8.85 12.84
N GLU A 45 25.13 -8.73 13.26
CA GLU A 45 24.04 -9.68 12.95
C GLU A 45 23.20 -9.24 11.75
N VAL A 46 23.54 -8.12 11.12
CA VAL A 46 22.82 -7.58 9.96
C VAL A 46 23.66 -7.83 8.71
N ASN A 47 23.09 -8.57 7.75
CA ASN A 47 23.77 -8.85 6.48
C ASN A 47 23.85 -7.58 5.61
N GLY A 48 24.94 -6.81 5.75
CA GLY A 48 25.16 -5.55 5.03
C GLY A 48 24.88 -4.30 5.88
N SER A 49 24.83 -3.12 5.26
CA SER A 49 24.68 -1.88 6.02
C SER A 49 23.24 -1.65 6.50
N LYS A 50 23.07 -1.19 7.74
CA LYS A 50 21.76 -0.79 8.29
C LYS A 50 21.08 0.28 7.43
N ALA A 51 21.85 1.18 6.82
CA ALA A 51 21.34 2.21 5.94
C ALA A 51 20.69 1.63 4.66
N MET A 52 21.31 0.60 4.06
CA MET A 52 20.74 -0.09 2.91
C MET A 52 19.40 -0.74 3.28
N TRP A 53 19.36 -1.49 4.39
CA TRP A 53 18.14 -2.14 4.84
C TRP A 53 17.04 -1.15 5.22
N ALA A 54 17.39 -0.02 5.85
CA ALA A 54 16.43 1.04 6.14
C ALA A 54 15.80 1.61 4.85
N ALA A 55 16.61 1.81 3.80
CA ALA A 55 16.13 2.26 2.49
C ALA A 55 15.25 1.19 1.80
N VAL A 56 15.62 -0.09 1.88
CA VAL A 56 14.82 -1.20 1.32
C VAL A 56 13.44 -1.27 2.00
N ILE A 57 13.38 -1.17 3.33
CA ILE A 57 12.13 -1.12 4.09
C ILE A 57 11.27 0.08 3.64
N ALA A 58 11.90 1.24 3.41
CA ALA A 58 11.22 2.43 2.90
C ALA A 58 10.67 2.25 1.48
N VAL A 59 11.43 1.62 0.58
CA VAL A 59 11.06 1.45 -0.84
C VAL A 59 9.96 0.40 -1.03
N ASN A 60 9.92 -0.64 -0.19
CA ASN A 60 8.88 -1.69 -0.25
C ASN A 60 7.45 -1.10 -0.10
N PHE A 61 7.33 0.09 0.50
CA PHE A 61 6.08 0.85 0.62
C PHE A 61 5.57 1.41 -0.72
N PHE A 62 6.47 1.89 -1.59
CA PHE A 62 6.09 2.63 -2.79
C PHE A 62 5.51 1.75 -3.90
N GLY A 63 5.98 0.52 -4.06
CA GLY A 63 5.56 -0.38 -5.15
C GLY A 63 4.07 -0.74 -5.10
N PRO A 64 3.57 -1.33 -4.00
CA PRO A 64 2.16 -1.68 -3.85
C PRO A 64 1.25 -0.44 -3.86
N ILE A 65 1.68 0.68 -3.26
CA ILE A 65 0.91 1.92 -3.25
C ILE A 65 0.80 2.49 -4.66
N ALA A 66 1.88 2.54 -5.43
CA ALA A 66 1.83 2.96 -6.84
C ALA A 66 0.94 2.04 -7.67
N TYR A 67 0.99 0.72 -7.45
CA TYR A 67 0.13 -0.25 -8.12
C TYR A 67 -1.36 -0.08 -7.76
N PHE A 68 -1.67 0.18 -6.49
CA PHE A 68 -3.06 0.40 -6.08
C PHE A 68 -3.57 1.81 -6.42
N ALA A 69 -2.69 2.82 -6.45
CA ALA A 69 -3.02 4.18 -6.85
C ALA A 69 -3.16 4.33 -8.38
N ARG A 70 -2.39 3.58 -9.17
CA ARG A 70 -2.30 3.76 -10.65
C ARG A 70 -2.68 2.52 -11.46
N GLY A 71 -2.46 1.32 -10.91
CA GLY A 71 -2.64 0.03 -11.60
C GLY A 71 -4.01 -0.64 -11.39
N ARG A 72 -4.70 -0.42 -10.26
CA ARG A 72 -6.03 -1.01 -10.01
C ARG A 72 -7.10 -0.37 -10.91
N ARG A 73 -7.60 -1.11 -11.90
CA ARG A 73 -8.87 -0.81 -12.59
C ARG A 73 -9.98 -1.66 -11.98
N ILE A 74 -10.97 -1.02 -11.36
CA ILE A 74 -12.19 -1.70 -10.90
C ILE A 74 -13.07 -1.91 -12.15
N PRO A 75 -13.42 -3.16 -12.51
CA PRO A 75 -14.30 -3.41 -13.64
C PRO A 75 -15.66 -2.71 -13.39
N PRO A 76 -16.24 -2.04 -14.41
CA PRO A 76 -17.55 -1.44 -14.27
C PRO A 76 -18.57 -2.53 -13.92
N LYS A 77 -19.40 -2.27 -12.91
CA LYS A 77 -20.54 -3.13 -12.56
C LYS A 77 -21.45 -3.15 -13.78
N GLN A 78 -21.49 -4.27 -14.49
CA GLN A 78 -22.41 -4.46 -15.60
C GLN A 78 -23.83 -4.46 -15.04
N LEU A 79 -24.47 -3.30 -15.12
CA LEU A 79 -25.92 -3.18 -14.97
C LEU A 79 -26.52 -3.66 -16.29
N SER A 80 -26.65 -4.98 -16.45
CA SER A 80 -27.53 -5.57 -17.44
C SER A 80 -28.96 -5.24 -17.03
N SER A 81 -29.57 -4.28 -17.72
CA SER A 81 -30.99 -3.94 -17.64
C SER A 81 -31.84 -5.17 -17.98
N PRO A 82 -32.93 -5.45 -17.27
CA PRO A 82 -33.91 -6.45 -17.69
C PRO A 82 -34.64 -5.92 -18.94
N ALA A 83 -34.90 -6.83 -19.88
CA ALA A 83 -35.83 -6.66 -20.99
C ALA A 83 -37.14 -7.39 -20.65
#